data_AF-A0AA88L4M5-F1
#
_entry.id   AF-A0AA88L4M5-F1
#
_cell.length_a   1.000
_cell.length_b   1.000
_cell.length_c   1.000
_cell.angle_alpha   90.00
_cell.angle_beta   90.00
_cell.angle_gamma   90.00
#
_symmetry.space_group_name_H-M   'P 1'
#
loop_
_entity.id
_entity.type
_entity.pdbx_description
1 polymer ?
#
loop_
_entity_poly.entity_id
_entity_poly.type
_entity_poly.pdbx_seq_one_letter_code
_entity_poly.pdbx_strand_id
1 'polypeptide(L)'
;MTCLLNGGVFWLSRILFYYILLPTIQQLTSAMLSSSQADTVSGYINPILSLVFSALWVVPIFFLSRLLNCLWFQDIADASYHVRQGNPKVIPNFSRWTADFLLSILTQALFLIQALLIAKLPIKGVGWLASQLHMSFLYALYSFEYRWFNIGWELPRRLGHIENNWPYYTGFGLPLTILTTLPESYFDRGCLFSILFPIFIISANEARPIANKSSIQLNLFAPVVSITDLFFKKTLGRELSKKPS
;
A
#
# COMPACT_ATOMS: atom_id res chain seq x y z
N MET A 1 1.54 3.48 17.18
CA MET A 1 0.63 4.40 17.91
C MET A 1 0.17 5.55 17.00
N THR A 2 1.07 6.12 16.19
CA THR A 2 0.76 7.16 15.17
C THR A 2 -0.18 6.72 14.06
N CYS A 3 -0.19 5.48 13.57
CA CYS A 3 -1.14 5.09 12.51
C CYS A 3 -2.61 5.12 12.98
N LEU A 4 -2.85 4.69 14.22
CA LEU A 4 -4.16 4.69 14.86
C LEU A 4 -4.58 6.11 15.23
N LEU A 5 -3.62 6.94 15.66
CA LEU A 5 -3.85 8.35 15.96
C LEU A 5 -4.10 9.16 14.67
N ASN A 6 -3.32 8.95 13.62
CA ASN A 6 -3.51 9.60 12.31
C ASN A 6 -4.80 9.11 11.65
N GLY A 7 -5.03 7.80 11.58
CA GLY A 7 -6.27 7.23 11.05
C GLY A 7 -7.50 7.70 11.83
N GLY A 8 -7.43 7.71 13.16
CA GLY A 8 -8.49 8.24 14.03
C GLY A 8 -8.72 9.74 13.85
N VAL A 9 -7.65 10.54 13.77
CA VAL A 9 -7.73 11.99 13.51
C VAL A 9 -8.32 12.27 12.12
N PHE A 10 -7.95 11.50 11.09
CA PHE A 10 -8.56 11.61 9.76
C PHE A 10 -10.03 11.27 9.78
N TRP A 11 -10.38 10.15 10.41
CA TRP A 11 -11.75 9.69 10.45
C TRP A 11 -12.62 10.66 11.26
N LEU A 12 -12.12 11.14 12.40
CA LEU A 12 -12.78 12.15 13.22
C LEU A 12 -12.92 13.48 12.48
N SER A 13 -11.86 14.00 11.86
CA SER A 13 -11.92 15.26 11.11
C SER A 13 -12.89 15.18 9.93
N ARG A 14 -12.98 14.02 9.25
CA ARG A 14 -13.97 13.77 8.21
C ARG A 14 -15.39 13.74 8.79
N ILE A 15 -15.60 13.08 9.93
CA ILE A 15 -16.90 13.05 10.60
C ILE A 15 -17.33 14.47 11.01
N LEU A 16 -16.45 15.22 11.67
CA LEU A 16 -16.71 16.60 12.07
C LEU A 16 -17.04 17.48 10.85
N PHE A 17 -16.31 17.32 9.74
CA PHE A 17 -16.56 18.10 8.54
C PHE A 17 -17.91 17.77 7.88
N TYR A 18 -18.20 16.49 7.65
CA TYR A 18 -19.41 16.08 6.92
C TYR A 18 -20.69 16.10 7.76
N TYR A 19 -20.61 15.76 9.04
CA TYR A 19 -21.79 15.63 9.90
C TYR A 19 -22.01 16.83 10.83
N ILE A 20 -21.04 17.73 10.98
CA ILE A 20 -21.20 18.94 11.82
C ILE A 20 -21.02 20.20 11.00
N LEU A 21 -19.86 20.41 10.36
CA LEU A 21 -19.54 21.68 9.70
C LEU A 21 -20.45 21.96 8.51
N LEU A 22 -20.56 21.02 7.56
CA LEU A 22 -21.44 21.16 6.39
C LEU A 22 -22.91 21.42 6.76
N PRO A 23 -23.56 20.62 7.62
CA PRO A 23 -24.94 20.89 8.01
C PRO A 23 -25.11 22.21 8.77
N THR A 24 -24.13 22.64 9.58
CA THR A 24 -24.18 23.96 10.25
C THR A 24 -24.13 25.10 9.23
N ILE A 25 -23.28 25.00 8.21
CA ILE A 25 -23.22 26.00 7.12
C ILE A 25 -24.54 26.05 6.36
N GLN A 26 -25.14 24.90 6.06
CA GLN A 26 -26.46 24.81 5.41
C GLN A 26 -27.58 25.43 6.26
N GLN A 27 -27.56 25.24 7.57
CA GLN A 27 -28.50 25.87 8.49
C GLN A 27 -28.32 27.39 8.54
N LEU A 28 -27.08 27.88 8.50
CA LEU A 28 -26.79 29.32 8.47
C LEU A 28 -27.24 29.96 7.14
N THR A 29 -27.00 29.32 6.00
CA THR A 29 -27.48 29.84 4.71
C THR A 29 -29.00 29.83 4.62
N SER A 30 -29.67 28.79 5.11
CA SER A 30 -31.14 28.75 5.15
C SER A 30 -31.77 29.71 6.16
N ALA A 31 -31.05 30.13 7.20
CA ALA A 31 -31.49 31.17 8.13
C ALA A 31 -31.37 32.59 7.55
N MET A 32 -30.45 32.81 6.60
CA MET A 32 -30.14 34.13 6.04
C MET A 32 -30.78 34.37 4.66
N LEU A 33 -31.08 33.32 3.91
CA LEU A 33 -31.63 33.39 2.55
C LEU A 33 -32.99 32.71 2.44
N SER A 34 -33.74 33.08 1.40
CA SER A 34 -34.94 32.33 0.99
C SER A 34 -34.56 30.91 0.56
N SER A 35 -35.47 29.94 0.73
CA SER A 35 -35.22 28.51 0.49
C SER A 35 -34.61 28.22 -0.89
N SER A 36 -35.14 28.84 -1.95
CA SER A 36 -34.63 28.66 -3.32
C SER A 36 -33.20 29.19 -3.51
N GLN A 37 -32.86 30.28 -2.85
CA GLN A 37 -31.51 30.86 -2.89
C GLN A 37 -30.55 30.05 -2.02
N ALA A 38 -30.99 29.59 -0.84
CA ALA A 38 -30.20 28.76 0.06
C ALA A 38 -29.81 27.42 -0.59
N ASP A 39 -30.72 26.79 -1.32
CA ASP A 39 -30.47 25.55 -2.05
C ASP A 39 -29.47 25.75 -3.18
N THR A 40 -29.63 26.84 -3.95
CA THR A 40 -28.71 27.20 -5.04
C THR A 40 -27.30 27.45 -4.50
N VAL A 41 -27.18 28.26 -3.45
CA VAL A 41 -25.89 28.59 -2.80
C VAL A 41 -25.24 27.34 -2.21
N SER A 42 -26.01 26.49 -1.52
CA SER A 42 -25.51 25.24 -0.94
C SER A 42 -25.04 24.26 -2.02
N GLY A 43 -25.70 24.23 -3.18
CA GLY A 43 -25.29 23.42 -4.33
C GLY A 43 -23.90 23.75 -4.86
N TYR A 44 -23.47 25.01 -4.78
CA TYR A 44 -22.11 25.43 -5.17
C TYR A 44 -21.11 25.36 -4.01
N ILE A 45 -21.51 25.78 -2.81
CA ILE A 45 -20.60 25.89 -1.66
C ILE A 45 -20.17 24.52 -1.14
N ASN A 46 -21.10 23.56 -1.00
CA ASN A 46 -20.80 22.23 -0.45
C ASN A 46 -19.71 21.46 -1.21
N PRO A 47 -19.75 21.37 -2.56
CA PRO A 47 -18.68 20.68 -3.30
C PRO A 47 -17.36 21.44 -3.24
N ILE A 48 -17.37 22.78 -3.27
CA ILE A 48 -16.14 23.59 -3.18
C ILE A 48 -15.48 23.41 -1.80
N LEU A 49 -16.25 23.50 -0.72
CA LEU A 49 -15.74 23.28 0.64
C LEU A 49 -15.19 21.86 0.80
N SER A 50 -15.91 20.85 0.30
CA SER A 50 -15.46 19.45 0.34
C SER A 50 -14.17 19.24 -0.44
N LEU A 51 -14.03 19.90 -1.60
CA LEU A 51 -12.83 19.85 -2.43
C LEU A 51 -11.64 20.50 -1.72
N VAL A 52 -11.82 21.71 -1.16
CA VAL A 52 -10.77 22.45 -0.45
C VAL A 52 -10.32 21.68 0.79
N PHE A 53 -11.26 21.16 1.58
CA PHE A 53 -10.95 20.32 2.74
C PHE A 53 -10.16 19.07 2.32
N SER A 54 -10.61 18.39 1.27
CA SER A 54 -9.92 17.18 0.78
C SER A 54 -8.51 17.50 0.27
N ALA A 55 -8.35 18.56 -0.51
CA ALA A 55 -7.09 18.91 -1.17
C ALA A 55 -6.04 19.49 -0.21
N LEU A 56 -6.45 20.33 0.75
CA LEU A 56 -5.52 21.02 1.65
C LEU A 56 -5.30 20.31 2.98
N TRP A 57 -6.27 19.54 3.45
CA TRP A 57 -6.18 18.86 4.75
C TRP A 57 -5.96 17.35 4.58
N VAL A 58 -6.89 16.69 3.90
CA VAL A 58 -6.92 15.22 3.85
C VAL A 58 -5.73 14.67 3.07
N VAL A 59 -5.49 15.17 1.84
CA VAL A 59 -4.43 14.66 0.96
C VAL A 59 -3.01 14.90 1.51
N PRO A 60 -2.61 16.11 1.94
CA PRO A 60 -1.23 16.37 2.36
C PRO A 60 -0.86 15.59 3.63
N ILE A 61 -1.76 15.59 4.61
CA ILE A 61 -1.53 14.84 5.85
C ILE A 61 -1.52 13.34 5.52
N PHE A 62 -2.33 12.85 4.57
CA PHE A 62 -2.35 11.43 4.18
C PHE A 62 -0.98 11.00 3.66
N PHE A 63 -0.38 11.78 2.76
CA PHE A 63 0.97 11.52 2.26
C PHE A 63 2.02 11.59 3.37
N LEU A 64 1.95 12.61 4.24
CA LEU A 64 2.87 12.74 5.38
C LEU A 64 2.76 11.55 6.33
N SER A 65 1.52 11.12 6.64
CA SER A 65 1.26 9.96 7.48
C SER A 65 1.86 8.70 6.85
N ARG A 66 1.72 8.52 5.54
CA ARG A 66 2.28 7.37 4.83
C ARG A 66 3.81 7.31 4.93
N LEU A 67 4.49 8.46 4.85
CA LEU A 67 5.95 8.52 5.02
C LEU A 67 6.39 8.19 6.45
N LEU A 68 5.71 8.78 7.45
CA LEU A 68 5.98 8.48 8.86
C LEU A 68 5.69 7.02 9.21
N ASN A 69 4.63 6.46 8.60
CA ASN A 69 4.29 5.05 8.76
C ASN A 69 5.39 4.16 8.19
N CYS A 70 5.98 4.47 7.03
CA CYS A 70 7.11 3.69 6.50
C CYS A 70 8.31 3.65 7.47
N LEU A 71 8.66 4.78 8.07
CA LEU A 71 9.76 4.86 9.05
C LEU A 71 9.42 4.04 10.31
N TRP A 72 8.22 4.23 10.85
CA TRP A 72 7.78 3.50 12.04
C TRP A 72 7.68 1.99 11.77
N PHE A 73 7.20 1.59 10.60
CA PHE A 73 7.09 0.18 10.21
C PHE A 73 8.44 -0.51 10.16
N GLN A 74 9.49 0.19 9.75
CA GLN A 74 10.86 -0.29 9.84
C GLN A 74 11.27 -0.50 11.31
N ASP A 75 11.01 0.48 12.20
CA ASP A 75 11.33 0.34 13.63
C ASP A 75 10.59 -0.83 14.30
N ILE A 76 9.31 -1.03 13.99
CA ILE A 76 8.53 -2.19 14.49
C ILE A 76 9.13 -3.50 13.99
N ALA A 77 9.49 -3.55 12.71
CA ALA A 77 10.08 -4.74 12.12
C ALA A 77 11.42 -5.07 12.78
N ASP A 78 12.26 -4.05 13.02
CA ASP A 78 13.56 -4.22 13.64
C ASP A 78 13.42 -4.66 15.10
N ALA A 79 12.53 -4.01 15.86
CA ALA A 79 12.25 -4.41 17.25
C ALA A 79 11.73 -5.85 17.36
N SER A 80 10.75 -6.24 16.52
CA SER A 80 10.22 -7.60 16.51
C SER A 80 11.25 -8.64 16.05
N TYR A 81 12.11 -8.28 15.10
CA TYR A 81 13.21 -9.13 14.66
C TYR A 81 14.24 -9.33 15.79
N HIS A 82 14.64 -8.27 16.48
CA HIS A 82 15.61 -8.32 17.58
C HIS A 82 15.16 -9.24 18.71
N VAL A 83 13.89 -9.14 19.14
CA VAL A 83 13.34 -9.98 20.21
C VAL A 83 13.37 -11.46 19.86
N ARG A 84 13.22 -11.80 18.57
CA ARG A 84 12.98 -13.18 18.14
C ARG A 84 14.19 -13.88 17.52
N GLN A 85 15.01 -13.16 16.76
CA GLN A 85 16.07 -13.70 15.91
C GLN A 85 17.46 -13.14 16.24
N GLY A 86 17.55 -12.16 17.15
CA GLY A 86 18.81 -11.49 17.49
C GLY A 86 19.15 -10.35 16.54
N ASN A 87 20.44 -10.06 16.35
CA ASN A 87 20.86 -8.88 15.57
C ASN A 87 20.63 -9.07 14.06
N PRO A 88 20.16 -8.03 13.33
CA PRO A 88 20.09 -8.02 11.87
C PRO A 88 21.44 -8.39 11.25
N LYS A 89 21.41 -9.09 10.12
CA LYS A 89 22.66 -9.36 9.38
C LYS A 89 23.20 -8.05 8.80
N VAL A 90 24.52 -7.89 8.85
CA VAL A 90 25.24 -6.70 8.35
C VAL A 90 24.78 -6.38 6.93
N ILE A 91 24.37 -5.13 6.72
CA ILE A 91 23.82 -4.62 5.46
C ILE A 91 24.86 -4.89 4.34
N PRO A 92 24.46 -5.47 3.19
CA PRO A 92 25.36 -5.55 2.04
C PRO A 92 25.80 -4.16 1.60
N ASN A 93 26.85 -4.06 0.76
CA ASN A 93 27.32 -2.79 0.18
C ASN A 93 26.16 -1.84 -0.12
N PHE A 94 26.18 -0.62 0.44
CA PHE A 94 25.07 0.34 0.39
C PHE A 94 24.46 0.51 -1.01
N SER A 95 25.29 0.51 -2.05
CA SER A 95 24.85 0.55 -3.45
C SER A 95 23.95 -0.63 -3.86
N ARG A 96 24.27 -1.86 -3.46
CA ARG A 96 23.44 -3.05 -3.73
C ARG A 96 22.13 -3.00 -2.96
N TRP A 97 22.18 -2.56 -1.71
CA TRP A 97 20.99 -2.38 -0.89
C TRP A 97 20.02 -1.37 -1.50
N THR A 98 20.52 -0.19 -1.89
CA THR A 98 19.70 0.85 -2.54
C THR A 98 19.13 0.36 -3.88
N ALA A 99 19.91 -0.39 -4.66
CA ALA A 99 19.43 -0.97 -5.92
C ALA A 99 18.29 -1.97 -5.70
N ASP A 100 18.43 -2.88 -4.74
CA ASP A 100 17.39 -3.87 -4.39
C ASP A 100 16.12 -3.18 -3.86
N PHE A 101 16.26 -2.13 -3.04
CA PHE A 101 15.15 -1.32 -2.55
C PHE A 101 14.39 -0.62 -3.69
N LEU A 102 15.10 0.05 -4.60
CA LEU A 102 14.48 0.70 -5.77
C LEU A 102 13.81 -0.31 -6.70
N LEU A 103 14.46 -1.46 -6.91
CA LEU A 103 13.91 -2.55 -7.72
C LEU A 103 12.63 -3.11 -7.11
N SER A 104 12.60 -3.27 -5.79
CA SER A 104 11.41 -3.72 -5.08
C SER A 104 10.26 -2.74 -5.21
N ILE A 105 10.50 -1.43 -5.00
CA ILE A 105 9.47 -0.39 -5.19
C ILE A 105 8.90 -0.43 -6.61
N LEU A 106 9.77 -0.50 -7.62
CA LEU A 106 9.35 -0.53 -9.02
C LEU A 106 8.52 -1.80 -9.32
N THR A 107 9.00 -2.95 -8.87
CA THR A 107 8.30 -4.24 -9.04
C THR A 107 6.94 -4.21 -8.36
N GLN A 108 6.87 -3.73 -7.13
CA GLN A 108 5.62 -3.62 -6.39
C GLN A 108 4.62 -2.67 -7.05
N ALA A 109 5.08 -1.52 -7.56
CA ALA A 109 4.23 -0.56 -8.27
C ALA A 109 3.68 -1.15 -9.58
N LEU A 110 4.51 -1.83 -10.36
CA LEU A 110 4.10 -2.52 -11.58
C LEU A 110 3.13 -3.68 -11.29
N PHE A 111 3.35 -4.42 -10.20
CA PHE A 111 2.45 -5.50 -9.79
C PHE A 111 1.09 -4.98 -9.31
N LEU A 112 1.05 -3.82 -8.65
CA LEU A 112 -0.20 -3.12 -8.36
C LEU A 112 -0.94 -2.72 -9.64
N ILE A 113 -0.24 -2.17 -10.63
CA ILE A 113 -0.83 -1.84 -11.94
C ILE A 113 -1.39 -3.11 -12.61
N GLN A 114 -0.63 -4.21 -12.59
CA GLN A 114 -1.09 -5.52 -13.08
C GLN A 114 -2.38 -5.95 -12.38
N ALA A 115 -2.48 -5.85 -11.06
CA ALA A 115 -3.68 -6.18 -10.29
C ALA A 115 -4.90 -5.32 -10.72
N LEU A 116 -4.69 -4.02 -10.96
CA LEU A 116 -5.72 -3.09 -11.43
C LEU A 116 -6.17 -3.38 -12.87
N LEU A 117 -5.25 -3.82 -13.74
CA LEU A 117 -5.58 -4.21 -15.12
C LEU A 117 -6.36 -5.52 -15.16
N ILE A 118 -5.98 -6.50 -14.34
CA ILE A 118 -6.68 -7.78 -14.22
C ILE A 118 -8.11 -7.59 -13.74
N ALA A 119 -8.37 -6.61 -12.86
CA ALA A 119 -9.72 -6.27 -12.43
C ALA A 119 -10.64 -5.82 -13.58
N LYS A 120 -10.07 -5.31 -14.70
CA LYS A 120 -10.81 -4.84 -15.87
C LYS A 120 -11.08 -5.93 -16.91
N LEU A 121 -10.68 -7.18 -16.67
CA LEU A 121 -10.94 -8.26 -17.60
C LEU A 121 -12.46 -8.47 -17.78
N PRO A 122 -12.97 -8.63 -19.01
CA PRO A 122 -14.41 -8.70 -19.31
C PRO A 122 -15.05 -10.05 -18.94
N ILE A 123 -14.47 -10.79 -18.00
CA ILE A 123 -14.96 -12.09 -17.54
C ILE A 123 -15.62 -11.88 -16.18
N LYS A 124 -16.94 -12.11 -16.10
CA LYS A 124 -17.75 -11.88 -14.90
C LYS A 124 -17.14 -12.58 -13.69
N GLY A 125 -16.83 -11.81 -12.63
CA GLY A 125 -16.29 -12.31 -11.35
C GLY A 125 -14.81 -12.72 -11.39
N VAL A 126 -14.33 -13.32 -12.48
CA VAL A 126 -12.95 -13.82 -12.58
C VAL A 126 -11.92 -12.69 -12.50
N GLY A 127 -12.13 -11.57 -13.21
CA GLY A 127 -11.22 -10.43 -13.15
C GLY A 127 -11.10 -9.84 -11.74
N TRP A 128 -12.24 -9.75 -11.03
CA TRP A 128 -12.28 -9.28 -9.64
C TRP A 128 -11.54 -10.24 -8.70
N LEU A 129 -11.84 -11.54 -8.73
CA LEU A 129 -11.17 -12.56 -7.90
C LEU A 129 -9.66 -12.61 -8.17
N ALA A 130 -9.27 -12.61 -9.44
CA ALA A 130 -7.86 -12.61 -9.82
C ALA A 130 -7.14 -11.35 -9.33
N SER A 131 -7.80 -10.18 -9.36
CA SER A 131 -7.27 -8.96 -8.76
C SER A 131 -7.11 -9.07 -7.24
N GLN A 132 -8.08 -9.66 -6.53
CA GLN A 132 -7.96 -9.90 -5.09
C GLN A 132 -6.80 -10.85 -4.74
N LEU A 133 -6.56 -11.87 -5.58
CA LEU A 133 -5.41 -12.75 -5.43
C LEU A 133 -4.09 -11.97 -5.59
N HIS A 134 -3.99 -11.11 -6.60
CA HIS A 134 -2.82 -10.25 -6.79
C HIS A 134 -2.61 -9.30 -5.61
N MET A 135 -3.66 -8.65 -5.12
CA MET A 135 -3.58 -7.78 -3.94
C MET A 135 -3.11 -8.56 -2.70
N SER A 136 -3.55 -9.81 -2.53
CA SER A 136 -3.13 -10.66 -1.42
C SER A 136 -1.63 -10.99 -1.49
N PHE A 137 -1.10 -11.30 -2.69
CA PHE A 137 0.34 -11.47 -2.88
C PHE A 137 1.12 -10.18 -2.60
N LEU A 138 0.61 -9.04 -3.05
CA LEU A 138 1.25 -7.75 -2.85
C LEU A 138 1.34 -7.39 -1.36
N TYR A 139 0.26 -7.59 -0.60
CA TYR A 139 0.22 -7.35 0.85
C TYR A 139 1.09 -8.32 1.65
N ALA A 140 1.16 -9.58 1.23
CA ALA A 140 2.10 -10.53 1.79
C ALA A 140 3.55 -10.08 1.53
N LEU A 141 3.88 -9.71 0.29
CA LEU A 141 5.21 -9.20 -0.07
C LEU A 141 5.57 -7.97 0.77
N TYR A 142 4.68 -6.99 0.88
CA TYR A 142 4.90 -5.78 1.70
C TYR A 142 5.21 -6.12 3.15
N SER A 143 4.48 -7.06 3.75
CA SER A 143 4.62 -7.39 5.18
C SER A 143 5.90 -8.19 5.46
N PHE A 144 6.18 -9.20 4.62
CA PHE A 144 7.34 -10.07 4.79
C PHE A 144 8.65 -9.43 4.33
N GLU A 145 8.60 -8.44 3.45
CA GLU A 145 9.78 -7.74 2.96
C GLU A 145 10.61 -7.13 4.10
N TYR A 146 9.97 -6.55 5.11
CA TYR A 146 10.66 -6.03 6.30
C TYR A 146 11.52 -7.10 7.00
N ARG A 147 10.94 -8.28 7.22
CA ARG A 147 11.68 -9.42 7.78
C ARG A 147 12.81 -9.86 6.86
N TRP A 148 12.54 -9.98 5.57
CA TRP A 148 13.49 -10.48 4.59
C TRP A 148 14.65 -9.52 4.36
N PHE A 149 14.43 -8.21 4.48
CA PHE A 149 15.49 -7.21 4.54
C PHE A 149 16.41 -7.47 5.74
N ASN A 150 15.86 -7.73 6.93
CA ASN A 150 16.66 -8.01 8.14
C ASN A 150 17.48 -9.32 8.03
N ILE A 151 16.99 -10.28 7.25
CA ILE A 151 17.71 -11.54 6.94
C ILE A 151 18.70 -11.37 5.77
N GLY A 152 18.60 -10.28 4.99
CA GLY A 152 19.45 -10.00 3.83
C GLY A 152 19.07 -10.77 2.57
N TRP A 153 17.79 -11.11 2.37
CA TRP A 153 17.32 -11.73 1.14
C TRP A 153 17.15 -10.67 0.05
N GLU A 154 17.63 -10.92 -1.17
CA GLU A 154 17.39 -10.05 -2.32
C GLU A 154 16.00 -10.29 -2.96
N LEU A 155 15.50 -9.32 -3.73
CA LEU A 155 14.18 -9.35 -4.34
C LEU A 155 13.88 -10.64 -5.14
N PRO A 156 14.77 -11.15 -6.03
CA PRO A 156 14.46 -12.38 -6.79
C PRO A 156 14.17 -13.57 -5.87
N ARG A 157 14.89 -13.67 -4.75
CA ARG A 157 14.68 -14.70 -3.74
C ARG A 157 13.34 -14.52 -3.02
N ARG A 158 12.95 -13.28 -2.69
CA ARG A 158 11.65 -12.97 -2.06
C ARG A 158 10.49 -13.38 -2.97
N LEU A 159 10.52 -12.97 -4.24
CA LEU A 159 9.47 -13.29 -5.22
C LEU A 159 9.37 -14.80 -5.46
N GLY A 160 10.50 -15.47 -5.73
CA GLY A 160 10.51 -16.91 -5.94
C GLY A 160 10.03 -17.68 -4.71
N HIS A 161 10.32 -17.20 -3.50
CA HIS A 161 9.83 -17.84 -2.28
C HIS A 161 8.30 -17.71 -2.12
N ILE A 162 7.72 -16.57 -2.52
CA ILE A 162 6.27 -16.38 -2.56
C ILE A 162 5.62 -17.32 -3.58
N GLU A 163 6.15 -17.36 -4.80
CA GLU A 163 5.60 -18.17 -5.90
C GLU A 163 5.63 -19.66 -5.62
N ASN A 164 6.68 -20.14 -4.94
CA ASN A 164 6.83 -21.55 -4.56
C ASN A 164 5.96 -21.98 -3.37
N ASN A 165 5.53 -21.04 -2.53
CA ASN A 165 4.70 -21.31 -1.34
C ASN A 165 3.41 -20.48 -1.39
N TRP A 166 2.88 -20.30 -2.60
CA TRP A 166 1.82 -19.35 -2.87
C TRP A 166 0.56 -19.52 -1.99
N PRO A 167 0.10 -20.74 -1.60
CA PRO A 167 -1.11 -20.87 -0.81
C PRO A 167 -0.98 -20.19 0.56
N TYR A 168 0.21 -20.27 1.16
CA TYR A 168 0.50 -19.64 2.42
C TYR A 168 0.44 -18.12 2.31
N TYR A 169 1.11 -17.54 1.31
CA TYR A 169 1.17 -16.08 1.14
C TYR A 169 -0.17 -15.49 0.69
N THR A 170 -0.91 -16.19 -0.15
CA THR A 170 -2.30 -15.82 -0.45
C THR A 170 -3.13 -15.83 0.82
N GLY A 171 -3.10 -16.90 1.60
CA GLY A 171 -3.85 -17.01 2.86
C GLY A 171 -3.45 -15.95 3.89
N PHE A 172 -2.16 -15.59 3.95
CA PHE A 172 -1.66 -14.54 4.82
C PHE A 172 -2.16 -13.15 4.41
N GLY A 173 -2.09 -12.79 3.12
CA GLY A 173 -2.47 -11.46 2.65
C GLY A 173 -3.97 -11.24 2.49
N LEU A 174 -4.74 -12.32 2.31
CA LEU A 174 -6.17 -12.27 1.99
C LEU A 174 -7.04 -11.56 3.05
N PRO A 175 -6.84 -11.72 4.37
CA PRO A 175 -7.58 -10.94 5.36
C PRO A 175 -7.38 -9.43 5.20
N LEU A 176 -6.15 -8.96 4.93
CA LEU A 176 -5.88 -7.55 4.69
C LEU A 176 -6.54 -7.08 3.38
N THR A 177 -6.49 -7.91 2.33
CA THR A 177 -7.18 -7.64 1.07
C THR A 177 -8.68 -7.45 1.26
N ILE A 178 -9.36 -8.41 1.91
CA ILE A 178 -10.81 -8.32 2.13
C ILE A 178 -11.15 -7.06 2.92
N LEU A 179 -10.49 -6.84 4.05
CA LEU A 179 -10.76 -5.68 4.92
C LEU A 179 -10.58 -4.37 4.16
N THR A 180 -9.51 -4.22 3.39
CA THR A 180 -9.24 -3.00 2.60
C THR A 180 -10.15 -2.85 1.39
N THR A 181 -10.89 -3.88 0.96
CA THR A 181 -11.91 -3.74 -0.09
C THR A 181 -13.31 -3.34 0.41
N LEU A 182 -13.58 -3.48 1.71
CA LEU A 182 -14.90 -3.14 2.29
C LEU A 182 -15.26 -1.65 2.14
N PRO A 183 -14.35 -0.68 2.36
CA PRO A 183 -14.69 0.72 2.18
C PRO A 183 -14.86 1.07 0.70
N GLU A 184 -15.82 1.92 0.37
CA GLU A 184 -16.03 2.38 -1.01
C GLU A 184 -15.01 3.44 -1.44
N SER A 185 -14.61 4.32 -0.51
CA SER A 185 -13.65 5.39 -0.78
C SER A 185 -12.21 4.88 -0.74
N TYR A 186 -11.42 5.18 -1.77
CA TYR A 186 -9.98 4.91 -1.81
C TYR A 186 -9.22 5.47 -0.60
N PHE A 187 -9.69 6.60 -0.07
CA PHE A 187 -9.10 7.20 1.12
C PHE A 187 -9.25 6.28 2.34
N ASP A 188 -10.48 5.80 2.59
CA ASP A 188 -10.78 4.92 3.72
C ASP A 188 -10.06 3.58 3.60
N ARG A 189 -9.93 3.04 2.37
CA ARG A 189 -9.12 1.85 2.09
C ARG A 189 -7.66 2.05 2.51
N GLY A 190 -7.08 3.20 2.19
CA GLY A 190 -5.71 3.56 2.56
C GLY A 190 -5.52 3.73 4.07
N CYS A 191 -6.48 4.37 4.76
CA CYS A 191 -6.48 4.48 6.22
C CYS A 191 -6.56 3.12 6.89
N LEU A 192 -7.48 2.26 6.46
CA LEU A 192 -7.64 0.92 7.02
C LEU A 192 -6.40 0.06 6.77
N PHE A 193 -5.82 0.12 5.57
CA PHE A 193 -4.53 -0.50 5.28
C PHE A 193 -3.46 -0.05 6.28
N SER A 194 -3.29 1.26 6.47
CA SER A 194 -2.30 1.84 7.37
C SER A 194 -2.44 1.40 8.84
N ILE A 195 -3.69 1.25 9.32
CA ILE A 195 -3.99 0.80 10.68
C ILE A 195 -3.64 -0.68 10.86
N LEU A 196 -4.02 -1.52 9.89
CA LEU A 196 -3.87 -2.97 9.99
C LEU A 196 -2.46 -3.44 9.64
N PHE A 197 -1.80 -2.80 8.67
CA PHE A 197 -0.51 -3.21 8.14
C PHE A 197 0.59 -3.46 9.20
N PRO A 198 0.78 -2.64 10.25
CA PRO A 198 1.75 -2.95 11.31
C PRO A 198 1.47 -4.29 12.01
N ILE A 199 0.21 -4.71 12.17
CA ILE A 199 -0.13 -6.03 12.74
C ILE A 199 0.34 -7.15 11.80
N PHE A 200 0.21 -6.96 10.49
CA PHE A 200 0.70 -7.90 9.50
C PHE A 200 2.22 -7.96 9.46
N ILE A 201 2.95 -6.84 9.63
CA ILE A 201 4.42 -6.84 9.74
C ILE A 201 4.87 -7.69 10.94
N ILE A 202 4.27 -7.48 12.12
CA ILE A 202 4.59 -8.27 13.32
C ILE A 202 4.29 -9.75 13.06
N SER A 203 3.12 -10.05 12.48
CA SER A 203 2.72 -11.41 12.14
C SER A 203 3.68 -12.07 11.13
N ALA A 204 4.22 -11.33 10.18
CA ALA A 204 5.20 -11.82 9.21
C ALA A 204 6.57 -12.11 9.85
N ASN A 205 6.99 -11.30 10.82
CA ASN A 205 8.19 -11.57 11.65
C ASN A 205 7.99 -12.80 12.56
N GLU A 206 6.79 -12.96 13.10
CA GLU A 206 6.41 -14.12 13.92
C GLU A 206 6.06 -15.37 13.10
N ALA A 207 5.82 -15.25 11.81
CA ALA A 207 5.52 -16.40 10.97
C ALA A 207 6.67 -17.41 10.94
N ARG A 208 6.35 -18.70 11.00
CA ARG A 208 7.26 -19.78 10.57
C ARG A 208 6.57 -20.50 9.43
N PRO A 209 6.68 -20.00 8.19
CA PRO A 209 6.05 -20.66 7.06
C PRO A 209 6.62 -22.07 6.97
N ILE A 210 5.77 -23.07 7.19
CA ILE A 210 6.12 -24.47 6.93
C ILE A 210 6.19 -24.56 5.40
N ALA A 211 7.41 -24.61 4.88
CA ALA A 211 7.67 -24.61 3.44
C ALA A 211 7.32 -25.98 2.84
N ASN A 212 6.03 -26.31 2.80
CA ASN A 212 5.52 -27.34 1.92
C ASN A 212 5.45 -26.70 0.54
N LYS A 213 6.53 -26.86 -0.24
CA LYS A 213 6.57 -26.43 -1.64
C LYS A 213 5.26 -26.85 -2.31
N SER A 214 4.55 -25.89 -2.87
CA SER A 214 3.38 -26.19 -3.68
C SER A 214 3.82 -27.07 -4.85
N SER A 215 2.99 -28.04 -5.22
CA SER A 215 3.22 -28.87 -6.41
C SER A 215 3.19 -28.05 -7.70
N ILE A 216 2.52 -26.89 -7.67
CA ILE A 216 2.39 -25.95 -8.78
C ILE A 216 3.05 -24.63 -8.38
N GLN A 217 4.02 -24.17 -9.18
CA GLN A 217 4.62 -22.84 -9.04
C GLN A 217 3.80 -21.83 -9.87
N LEU A 218 3.40 -20.72 -9.24
CA LEU A 218 2.71 -19.63 -9.92
C LEU A 218 3.73 -18.58 -10.37
N ASN A 219 3.80 -18.26 -11.66
CA ASN A 219 4.73 -17.24 -12.18
C ASN A 219 4.05 -15.87 -12.33
N LEU A 220 3.38 -15.40 -11.27
CA LEU A 220 2.59 -14.17 -11.32
C LEU A 220 3.44 -12.91 -11.38
N PHE A 221 4.66 -12.94 -10.85
CA PHE A 221 5.57 -11.79 -10.90
C PHE A 221 6.37 -11.72 -12.21
N ALA A 222 6.39 -12.78 -13.01
CA ALA A 222 7.19 -12.85 -14.23
C ALA A 222 6.95 -11.69 -15.23
N PRO A 223 5.70 -11.24 -15.50
CA PRO A 223 5.47 -10.10 -16.39
C PRO A 223 6.13 -8.82 -15.86
N VAL A 224 6.02 -8.59 -14.56
CA VAL A 224 6.58 -7.41 -13.90
C VAL A 224 8.09 -7.45 -13.85
N VAL A 225 8.68 -8.60 -13.51
CA VAL A 225 10.14 -8.78 -13.49
C VAL A 225 10.70 -8.53 -14.90
N SER A 226 10.05 -9.03 -15.94
CA SER A 226 10.46 -8.80 -17.33
C SER A 226 10.47 -7.31 -17.71
N ILE A 227 9.45 -6.56 -17.31
CA ILE A 227 9.37 -5.10 -17.54
C ILE A 227 10.47 -4.38 -16.75
N THR A 228 10.68 -4.79 -15.50
CA THR A 228 11.66 -4.20 -14.59
C THR A 228 13.08 -4.39 -15.12
N ASP A 229 13.42 -5.60 -15.57
CA ASP A 229 14.70 -5.93 -16.20
C ASP A 229 14.92 -5.13 -17.49
N LEU A 230 13.87 -4.95 -18.29
CA LEU A 230 13.93 -4.16 -19.52
C LEU A 230 14.18 -2.67 -19.22
N PHE A 231 13.54 -2.13 -18.19
CA PHE A 231 13.78 -0.75 -17.74
C PHE A 231 15.22 -0.55 -17.26
N PHE A 232 15.75 -1.49 -16.47
CA PHE A 232 17.14 -1.46 -15.99
C PHE A 232 18.15 -1.55 -17.14
N LYS A 233 17.98 -2.52 -18.06
CA LYS A 233 18.84 -2.67 -19.24
C LYS A 233 18.86 -1.41 -20.10
N LYS A 234 17.70 -0.77 -20.31
CA LYS A 234 17.59 0.46 -21.10
C LYS A 234 18.23 1.67 -20.41
N THR A 235 18.17 1.74 -19.08
CA THR A 235 18.75 2.84 -18.30
C THR A 235 20.26 2.72 -18.17
N LEU A 236 20.78 1.54 -17.81
CA LEU A 236 22.23 1.28 -17.76
C LEU A 236 22.88 1.30 -19.15
N GLY A 237 22.20 0.80 -20.19
CA GLY A 237 22.71 0.86 -21.56
C GLY A 237 22.90 2.29 -22.08
N ARG A 238 22.10 3.25 -21.58
CA ARG A 238 22.24 4.68 -21.91
C ARG A 238 23.38 5.36 -21.14
N GLU A 239 23.66 4.96 -19.91
CA GLU A 239 24.79 5.43 -19.10
C GLU A 239 26.14 5.00 -19.70
N LEU A 240 26.25 3.74 -20.13
CA LEU A 240 27.47 3.21 -20.75
C LEU A 240 27.77 3.83 -22.13
N SER A 241 26.75 4.28 -22.86
CA SER A 241 26.90 5.01 -24.13
C SER A 241 27.27 6.49 -23.95
N LYS A 242 27.21 7.03 -22.73
CA LYS A 242 27.46 8.44 -22.42
C LYS A 242 28.85 8.73 -21.81
N LYS A 243 29.68 7.72 -21.56
CA LYS A 243 31.09 7.95 -21.21
C LYS A 243 31.86 8.39 -22.47
N PRO A 244 32.35 9.63 -22.57
CA PRO A 244 33.33 9.97 -23.58
C PRO A 244 34.65 9.27 -23.22
N SER A 245 35.28 8.69 -24.25
CA SER A 245 36.66 8.19 -24.25
C SER A 245 37.66 9.28 -23.88
#